data_AF-A0A108T2V7-F1
#
_entry.id   AF-A0A108T2V7-F1
#
_cell.length_a   1.000
_cell.length_b   1.000
_cell.length_c   1.000
_cell.angle_alpha   90.00
_cell.angle_beta   90.00
_cell.angle_gamma   90.00
#
_symmetry.space_group_name_H-M   'P 1'
#
loop_
_entity.id
_entity.type
_entity.pdbx_description
1 polymer ?
#
loop_
_entity_poly.entity_id
_entity_poly.type
_entity_poly.pdbx_seq_one_letter_code
_entity_poly.pdbx_strand_id
1 'polypeptide(L)'
;MFSTQKDALSIVPPITVTCKFCHAEENIIEYDPPGETLLFMSRDNVCAKCAYWMDKIKHPDVGREIIGGHYFIVHPFVKRPNNVIKGTEGKEFYIRENDGTLIKSNNVWCQGEIPVYFRNELQDTANFLSLITYTKLHNDPHTCYAKGCWDRYHCLRYNLECERDGPFNKVPANHIIGSEKCPSFINVNELKTII
;
A
#
# COMPACT_ATOMS: atom_id res chain seq x y z
N MET A 1 38.41 -1.94 -56.30
CA MET A 1 36.95 -2.10 -56.39
C MET A 1 36.47 -2.48 -54.99
N PHE A 2 36.20 -1.49 -54.14
CA PHE A 2 35.71 -1.70 -52.78
C PHE A 2 34.34 -1.03 -52.69
N SER A 3 33.29 -1.85 -52.71
CA SER A 3 31.92 -1.40 -52.55
C SER A 3 31.63 -1.29 -51.05
N THR A 4 31.54 -0.08 -50.52
CA THR A 4 31.02 0.17 -49.18
C THR A 4 29.49 0.15 -49.25
N GLN A 5 28.89 -1.01 -48.97
CA GLN A 5 27.49 -1.04 -48.54
C GLN A 5 27.42 -0.35 -47.18
N LYS A 6 26.90 0.88 -47.18
CA LYS A 6 26.41 1.51 -45.95
C LYS A 6 25.15 0.75 -45.57
N ASP A 7 25.21 0.01 -44.47
CA ASP A 7 24.03 -0.55 -43.81
C ASP A 7 23.04 0.59 -43.58
N ALA A 8 21.94 0.57 -44.33
CA ALA A 8 20.79 1.39 -44.03
C ALA A 8 20.21 0.84 -42.73
N LEU A 9 20.41 1.56 -41.61
CA LEU A 9 19.55 1.38 -40.45
C LEU A 9 18.12 1.56 -40.92
N SER A 10 17.38 0.45 -40.98
CA SER A 10 15.96 0.47 -41.25
C SER A 10 15.28 1.14 -40.07
N ILE A 11 14.97 2.44 -40.21
CA ILE A 11 14.23 3.20 -39.21
C ILE A 11 12.80 2.68 -39.28
N VAL A 12 12.49 1.67 -38.47
CA VAL A 12 11.10 1.23 -38.27
C VAL A 12 10.37 2.43 -37.66
N PRO A 13 9.26 2.91 -38.26
CA PRO A 13 8.51 4.02 -37.69
C PRO A 13 8.04 3.65 -36.28
N PRO A 14 8.12 4.56 -35.30
CA PRO A 14 7.74 4.26 -33.93
C PRO A 14 6.27 3.84 -33.90
N ILE A 15 6.00 2.70 -33.26
CA ILE A 15 4.63 2.30 -32.94
C ILE A 15 4.31 2.98 -31.62
N THR A 16 3.64 4.13 -31.69
CA THR A 16 3.28 4.93 -30.52
C THR A 16 1.95 4.48 -29.94
N VAL A 17 1.89 4.30 -28.61
CA VAL A 17 0.64 4.13 -27.86
C VAL A 17 0.43 5.35 -26.99
N THR A 18 -0.75 5.94 -27.10
CA THR A 18 -1.26 6.94 -26.15
C THR A 18 -2.01 6.22 -25.05
N CYS A 19 -1.53 6.34 -23.81
CA CYS A 19 -2.15 5.69 -22.67
C CYS A 19 -3.55 6.25 -22.37
N LYS A 20 -4.56 5.39 -22.27
CA LYS A 20 -5.93 5.82 -21.91
C LYS A 20 -6.07 6.37 -20.49
N PHE A 21 -5.14 6.08 -19.58
CA PHE A 21 -5.22 6.50 -18.18
C PHE A 21 -4.46 7.79 -17.88
N CYS A 22 -3.22 7.91 -18.38
CA CYS A 22 -2.35 9.06 -18.09
C CYS A 22 -2.01 9.90 -19.32
N HIS A 23 -2.45 9.49 -20.52
CA HIS A 23 -2.19 10.16 -21.79
C HIS A 23 -0.70 10.27 -22.16
N ALA A 24 0.19 9.54 -21.49
CA ALA A 24 1.58 9.41 -21.89
C ALA A 24 1.67 8.69 -23.25
N GLU A 25 2.58 9.16 -24.09
CA GLU A 25 2.93 8.54 -25.36
C GLU A 25 4.22 7.74 -25.20
N GLU A 26 4.19 6.46 -25.53
CA GLU A 26 5.36 5.58 -25.47
C GLU A 26 5.55 4.85 -26.80
N ASN A 27 6.82 4.69 -27.19
CA ASN A 27 7.20 3.89 -28.34
C ASN A 27 7.34 2.43 -27.91
N ILE A 28 6.42 1.58 -28.36
CA ILE A 28 6.34 0.18 -27.94
C ILE A 28 7.59 -0.63 -28.39
N ILE A 29 8.28 -0.19 -29.44
CA ILE A 29 9.45 -0.88 -30.00
C ILE A 29 10.63 -0.91 -29.01
N GLU A 30 10.66 0.01 -28.04
CA GLU A 30 11.74 0.11 -27.05
C GLU A 30 11.65 -0.94 -25.93
N TYR A 31 10.55 -1.70 -25.88
CA TYR A 31 10.27 -2.69 -24.83
C TYR A 31 10.37 -4.13 -25.38
N ASP A 32 11.59 -4.55 -25.72
CA ASP A 32 11.96 -5.92 -26.14
C ASP A 32 12.86 -6.56 -25.05
N PRO A 33 12.63 -7.81 -24.56
CA PRO A 33 11.77 -8.87 -25.10
C PRO A 33 10.26 -8.75 -24.80
N PRO A 34 9.39 -9.43 -25.58
CA PRO A 34 7.94 -9.43 -25.41
C PRO A 34 7.54 -10.12 -24.10
N GLY A 35 7.35 -9.34 -23.03
CA GLY A 35 6.74 -9.78 -21.78
C GLY A 35 5.22 -9.52 -21.75
N GLU A 36 4.54 -9.98 -20.70
CA GLU A 36 3.10 -9.72 -20.49
C GLU A 36 2.76 -8.23 -20.50
N THR A 37 3.67 -7.37 -20.06
CA THR A 37 3.55 -5.91 -20.12
C THR A 37 3.31 -5.41 -21.56
N LEU A 38 4.01 -5.96 -22.55
CA LEU A 38 3.86 -5.58 -23.96
C LEU A 38 2.48 -5.96 -24.51
N LEU A 39 1.94 -7.09 -24.05
CA LEU A 39 0.58 -7.54 -24.38
C LEU A 39 -0.47 -6.60 -23.78
N PHE A 40 -0.31 -6.17 -22.53
CA PHE A 40 -1.20 -5.17 -21.93
C PHE A 40 -1.13 -3.83 -22.67
N MET A 41 0.09 -3.34 -22.99
CA MET A 41 0.27 -2.07 -23.69
C MET A 41 -0.42 -2.05 -25.05
N SER A 42 -0.19 -3.09 -25.86
CA SER A 42 -0.73 -3.21 -27.22
C SER A 42 -2.24 -3.51 -27.26
N ARG A 43 -2.75 -4.37 -26.37
CA ARG A 43 -4.17 -4.73 -26.35
C ARG A 43 -5.04 -3.63 -25.74
N ASP A 44 -4.58 -3.04 -24.64
CA ASP A 44 -5.43 -2.21 -23.78
C ASP A 44 -5.19 -0.70 -23.94
N ASN A 45 -4.30 -0.30 -24.86
CA ASN A 45 -3.86 1.08 -25.12
C ASN A 45 -3.38 1.78 -23.84
N VAL A 46 -2.36 1.19 -23.21
CA VAL A 46 -1.78 1.69 -21.96
C VAL A 46 -0.26 1.81 -22.07
N CYS A 47 0.32 2.76 -21.33
CA CYS A 47 1.77 2.83 -21.18
C CYS A 47 2.30 1.73 -20.25
N ALA A 48 3.60 1.47 -20.27
CA ALA A 48 4.26 0.45 -19.46
C ALA A 48 3.99 0.63 -17.96
N LYS A 49 3.99 1.87 -17.46
CA LYS A 49 3.65 2.17 -16.06
C LYS A 49 2.21 1.77 -15.72
N CYS A 50 1.25 2.05 -16.60
CA CYS A 50 -0.14 1.68 -16.34
C CYS A 50 -0.38 0.18 -16.50
N ALA A 51 0.30 -0.47 -17.46
CA ALA A 51 0.32 -1.92 -17.60
C ALA A 51 0.84 -2.59 -16.32
N TYR A 52 1.92 -2.07 -15.72
CA TYR A 52 2.45 -2.55 -14.44
C TYR A 52 1.41 -2.52 -13.32
N TRP A 53 0.70 -1.40 -13.14
CA TRP A 53 -0.33 -1.30 -12.09
C TRP A 53 -1.56 -2.17 -12.38
N MET A 54 -1.96 -2.30 -13.64
CA MET A 54 -3.02 -3.24 -14.04
C MET A 54 -2.66 -4.69 -13.71
N ASP A 55 -1.41 -5.07 -13.94
CA ASP A 55 -0.91 -6.39 -13.57
C ASP A 55 -0.98 -6.60 -12.04
N LYS A 56 -0.50 -5.63 -11.25
CA LYS A 56 -0.61 -5.69 -9.77
C LYS A 56 -2.05 -5.80 -9.24
N ILE A 57 -3.02 -5.23 -9.96
CA ILE A 57 -4.45 -5.37 -9.61
C ILE A 57 -4.95 -6.78 -9.94
N LYS A 58 -4.64 -7.28 -11.14
CA LYS A 58 -5.14 -8.56 -11.65
C LYS A 58 -4.45 -9.76 -11.02
N HIS A 59 -3.17 -9.63 -10.71
CA HIS A 59 -2.27 -10.65 -10.20
C HIS A 59 -1.56 -10.14 -8.95
N PRO A 60 -2.29 -9.94 -7.84
CA PRO A 60 -1.73 -9.35 -6.64
C PRO A 60 -0.69 -10.26 -5.99
N ASP A 61 0.40 -9.66 -5.50
CA ASP A 61 1.47 -10.39 -4.82
C ASP A 61 0.98 -10.95 -3.47
N VAL A 62 1.57 -12.09 -3.06
CA VAL A 62 1.37 -12.62 -1.71
C VAL A 62 1.99 -11.67 -0.69
N GLY A 63 1.23 -11.32 0.35
CA GLY A 63 1.67 -10.36 1.37
C GLY A 63 1.62 -8.90 0.90
N ARG A 64 0.83 -8.60 -0.15
CA ARG A 64 0.58 -7.24 -0.59
C ARG A 64 -0.17 -6.45 0.48
N GLU A 65 0.39 -5.30 0.86
CA GLU A 65 -0.28 -4.26 1.63
C GLU A 65 -0.27 -2.93 0.88
N ILE A 66 -1.40 -2.22 0.91
CA ILE A 66 -1.50 -0.84 0.44
C ILE A 66 -1.55 0.08 1.65
N ILE A 67 -0.59 0.99 1.75
CA ILE A 67 -0.45 1.89 2.89
C ILE A 67 -0.15 3.29 2.37
N GLY A 68 -1.05 4.25 2.61
CA GLY A 68 -0.90 5.63 2.17
C GLY A 68 -0.71 5.78 0.67
N GLY A 69 -1.46 5.01 -0.12
CA GLY A 69 -1.36 5.03 -1.59
C GLY A 69 -0.04 4.50 -2.14
N HIS A 70 0.72 3.74 -1.35
CA HIS A 70 1.90 3.01 -1.83
C HIS A 70 1.64 1.51 -1.76
N TYR A 71 2.17 0.78 -2.72
CA TYR A 71 2.09 -0.68 -2.77
C TYR A 71 3.32 -1.29 -2.11
N PHE A 72 3.12 -2.14 -1.12
CA PHE A 72 4.16 -2.86 -0.40
C PHE A 72 3.98 -4.37 -0.54
N ILE A 73 5.11 -5.08 -0.60
CA ILE A 73 5.15 -6.53 -0.38
C ILE A 73 5.78 -6.75 1.00
N VAL A 74 4.99 -7.28 1.93
CA VAL A 74 5.37 -7.53 3.32
C VAL A 74 5.68 -9.00 3.48
N HIS A 75 6.96 -9.34 3.55
CA HIS A 75 7.40 -10.71 3.83
C HIS A 75 7.49 -10.97 5.34
N PRO A 76 7.50 -12.26 5.76
CA PRO A 76 7.70 -12.61 7.15
C PRO A 76 9.00 -12.04 7.74
N PHE A 77 9.00 -11.82 9.05
CA PHE A 77 10.18 -11.37 9.76
C PHE A 77 11.35 -12.36 9.63
N VAL A 78 12.48 -11.88 9.14
CA VAL A 78 13.69 -12.69 8.98
C VAL A 78 14.59 -12.53 10.19
N LYS A 79 14.64 -13.58 11.02
CA LYS A 79 15.71 -13.77 12.02
C LYS A 79 17.00 -14.17 11.27
N ARG A 80 18.16 -13.72 11.74
CA ARG A 80 19.51 -13.95 11.15
C ARG A 80 19.68 -15.35 10.51
N PRO A 81 20.46 -15.47 9.40
CA PRO A 81 21.70 -14.74 9.13
C PRO A 81 21.57 -13.49 8.26
N ASN A 82 22.63 -12.67 8.26
CA ASN A 82 22.76 -11.39 7.55
C ASN A 82 22.88 -11.54 6.01
N ASN A 83 22.60 -12.73 5.47
CA ASN A 83 22.93 -13.09 4.08
C ASN A 83 21.72 -13.01 3.14
N VAL A 84 20.56 -12.59 3.65
CA VAL A 84 19.34 -12.40 2.87
C VAL A 84 19.19 -10.91 2.61
N ILE A 85 19.07 -10.51 1.34
CA ILE A 85 18.71 -9.14 0.98
C ILE A 85 17.29 -8.90 1.50
N LYS A 86 17.15 -7.90 2.36
CA LYS A 86 15.88 -7.51 2.94
C LYS A 86 15.39 -6.25 2.28
N GLY A 87 14.08 -6.16 2.08
CA GLY A 87 13.45 -4.90 1.69
C GLY A 87 13.75 -3.80 2.70
N THR A 88 13.95 -2.59 2.19
CA THR A 88 14.22 -1.38 3.00
C THR A 88 15.38 -1.55 4.00
N GLU A 89 16.49 -2.12 3.53
CA GLU A 89 17.73 -2.31 4.30
C GLU A 89 17.57 -3.10 5.61
N GLY A 90 16.47 -3.84 5.77
CA GLY A 90 16.20 -4.57 6.99
C GLY A 90 15.64 -3.74 8.14
N LYS A 91 15.18 -2.51 7.89
CA LYS A 91 14.46 -1.69 8.88
C LYS A 91 13.22 -2.44 9.37
N GLU A 92 12.97 -2.42 10.69
CA GLU A 92 11.75 -3.00 11.24
C GLU A 92 10.55 -2.09 10.99
N PHE A 93 9.47 -2.71 10.52
CA PHE A 93 8.16 -2.11 10.33
C PHE A 93 7.15 -2.82 11.20
N TYR A 94 6.23 -2.02 11.72
CA TYR A 94 5.08 -2.47 12.50
C TYR A 94 3.84 -2.01 11.75
N ILE A 95 3.01 -2.97 11.36
CA ILE A 95 1.90 -2.76 10.46
C ILE A 95 0.63 -3.26 11.16
N ARG A 96 -0.48 -2.56 10.96
CA ARG A 96 -1.81 -2.97 11.39
C ARG A 96 -2.73 -3.01 10.19
N GLU A 97 -3.30 -4.17 9.91
CA GLU A 97 -4.33 -4.34 8.89
C GLU A 97 -5.67 -3.75 9.35
N ASN A 98 -6.60 -3.53 8.41
CA ASN A 98 -7.91 -2.94 8.71
C ASN A 98 -8.74 -3.78 9.70
N ASP A 99 -8.57 -5.10 9.68
CA ASP A 99 -9.22 -6.03 10.62
C ASP A 99 -8.61 -6.02 12.04
N GLY A 100 -7.49 -5.33 12.23
CA GLY A 100 -6.76 -5.23 13.50
C GLY A 100 -5.58 -6.19 13.64
N THR A 101 -5.32 -7.05 12.66
CA THR A 101 -4.14 -7.93 12.63
C THR A 101 -2.85 -7.11 12.70
N LEU A 102 -1.91 -7.56 13.52
CA LEU A 102 -0.63 -6.89 13.75
C LEU A 102 0.51 -7.67 13.11
N ILE A 103 1.28 -7.01 12.26
CA ILE A 103 2.42 -7.58 11.57
C ILE A 103 3.70 -6.86 12.01
N LYS A 104 4.71 -7.65 12.40
CA LYS A 104 6.09 -7.19 12.53
C LYS A 104 6.90 -7.78 11.39
N SER A 105 7.60 -6.94 10.62
CA SER A 105 8.49 -7.39 9.56
C SER A 105 9.76 -6.55 9.49
N ASN A 106 10.84 -7.13 8.99
CA ASN A 106 12.06 -6.43 8.58
C ASN A 106 12.38 -6.66 7.10
N ASN A 107 11.40 -7.10 6.32
CA ASN A 107 11.56 -7.45 4.92
C ASN A 107 10.36 -6.90 4.13
N VAL A 108 10.29 -5.57 4.05
CA VAL A 108 9.19 -4.84 3.41
C VAL A 108 9.71 -4.15 2.15
N TRP A 109 9.09 -4.44 1.01
CA TRP A 109 9.49 -3.92 -0.29
C TRP A 109 8.45 -2.94 -0.82
N CYS A 110 8.83 -1.67 -0.96
CA CYS A 110 8.01 -0.69 -1.66
C CYS A 110 8.09 -0.93 -3.17
N GLN A 111 6.94 -1.14 -3.80
CA GLN A 111 6.80 -1.30 -5.25
C GLN A 111 6.55 0.04 -5.96
N GLY A 112 6.21 1.08 -5.21
CA GLY A 112 6.04 2.45 -5.70
C GLY A 112 4.75 3.12 -5.24
N GLU A 113 4.61 4.39 -5.59
CA GLU A 113 3.39 5.18 -5.38
C GLU A 113 2.33 4.81 -6.43
N ILE A 114 1.12 4.53 -5.96
CA ILE A 114 -0.04 4.19 -6.79
C ILE A 114 -0.56 5.46 -7.47
N PRO A 115 -0.67 5.48 -8.82
CA PRO A 115 -1.27 6.59 -9.54
C PRO A 115 -2.71 6.86 -9.08
N VAL A 116 -3.08 8.14 -9.02
CA VAL A 116 -4.39 8.58 -8.50
C VAL A 116 -5.56 7.84 -9.14
N TYR A 117 -5.52 7.61 -10.46
CA TYR A 117 -6.56 6.93 -11.23
C TYR A 117 -6.68 5.42 -10.95
N PHE A 118 -5.75 4.82 -10.19
CA PHE A 118 -5.85 3.43 -9.71
C PHE A 118 -6.19 3.31 -8.21
N ARG A 119 -6.24 4.42 -7.46
CA ARG A 119 -6.47 4.39 -5.99
C ARG A 119 -7.82 3.82 -5.59
N ASN A 120 -8.82 3.87 -6.47
CA ASN A 120 -10.13 3.26 -6.20
C ASN A 120 -10.07 1.73 -6.19
N GLU A 121 -9.21 1.13 -7.02
CA GLU A 121 -9.01 -0.32 -7.11
C GLU A 121 -7.96 -0.80 -6.09
N LEU A 122 -7.00 0.05 -5.75
CA LEU A 122 -5.94 -0.21 -4.77
C LEU A 122 -6.11 0.73 -3.56
N GLN A 123 -7.15 0.45 -2.76
CA GLN A 123 -7.41 1.17 -1.51
C GLN A 123 -6.48 0.69 -0.39
N ASP A 124 -6.23 1.55 0.60
CA ASP A 124 -5.40 1.23 1.76
C ASP A 124 -5.96 0.00 2.53
N THR A 125 -5.09 -0.99 2.74
CA THR A 125 -5.41 -2.24 3.46
C THR A 125 -4.84 -2.27 4.86
N ALA A 126 -3.83 -1.42 5.13
CA ALA A 126 -3.15 -1.37 6.41
C ALA A 126 -2.57 0.02 6.70
N ASN A 127 -2.05 0.18 7.91
CA ASN A 127 -1.32 1.37 8.36
C ASN A 127 -0.02 0.98 9.07
N PHE A 128 0.98 1.86 9.01
CA PHE A 128 2.16 1.75 9.85
C PHE A 128 1.86 2.19 11.29
N LEU A 129 2.59 1.60 12.22
CA LEU A 129 2.56 1.92 13.64
C LEU A 129 3.96 2.32 14.12
N SER A 130 4.01 3.10 15.21
CA SER A 130 5.22 3.18 16.02
C SER A 130 5.47 1.87 16.76
N LEU A 131 6.73 1.59 17.12
CA LEU A 131 7.07 0.44 17.98
C LEU A 131 6.28 0.46 19.30
N ILE A 132 6.11 1.65 19.89
CA ILE A 132 5.39 1.81 21.16
C ILE A 132 3.92 1.41 20.99
N THR A 133 3.27 1.91 19.94
CA THR A 133 1.85 1.62 19.66
C THR A 133 1.65 0.15 19.32
N TYR A 134 2.52 -0.42 18.48
CA TYR A 134 2.52 -1.85 18.20
C TYR A 134 2.67 -2.69 19.46
N THR A 135 3.63 -2.37 20.32
CA THR A 135 3.88 -3.13 21.55
C THR A 135 2.68 -3.08 22.50
N LYS A 136 2.03 -1.91 22.63
CA LYS A 136 0.79 -1.77 23.42
C LYS A 136 -0.33 -2.65 22.89
N LEU A 137 -0.55 -2.66 21.57
CA LEU A 137 -1.60 -3.46 20.94
C LEU A 137 -1.28 -4.96 20.96
N HIS A 138 -0.01 -5.33 20.79
CA HIS A 138 0.43 -6.73 20.76
C HIS A 138 0.38 -7.39 22.14
N ASN A 139 0.82 -6.69 23.18
CA ASN A 139 0.87 -7.24 24.54
C ASN A 139 -0.51 -7.29 25.21
N ASP A 140 -1.44 -6.45 24.76
CA ASP A 140 -2.80 -6.40 25.26
C ASP A 140 -3.75 -6.39 24.06
N PRO A 141 -4.37 -7.53 23.69
CA PRO A 141 -5.33 -7.62 22.60
C PRO A 141 -6.74 -7.15 23.02
N HIS A 142 -6.88 -6.47 24.17
CA HIS A 142 -8.17 -6.02 24.67
C HIS A 142 -8.96 -5.22 23.63
N THR A 143 -10.19 -5.68 23.42
CA THR A 143 -11.22 -4.98 22.64
C THR A 143 -12.19 -4.29 23.60
N CYS A 144 -12.43 -3.00 23.39
CA CYS A 144 -13.24 -2.15 24.25
C CYS A 144 -14.71 -2.11 23.78
N TYR A 145 -15.64 -2.25 24.72
CA TYR A 145 -17.08 -2.25 24.49
C TYR A 145 -17.81 -1.08 25.20
N ALA A 146 -17.07 -0.08 25.67
CA ALA A 146 -17.59 1.01 26.47
C ALA A 146 -18.40 2.01 25.63
N LYS A 147 -19.68 1.73 25.37
CA LYS A 147 -20.55 2.56 24.51
C LYS A 147 -20.72 4.02 24.97
N GLY A 148 -20.55 4.30 26.26
CA GLY A 148 -20.66 5.64 26.83
C GLY A 148 -19.40 6.50 26.71
N CYS A 149 -18.25 5.92 26.36
CA CYS A 149 -16.95 6.57 26.25
C CYS A 149 -16.99 7.68 25.19
N TRP A 150 -16.60 8.90 25.57
CA TRP A 150 -16.52 10.04 24.64
C TRP A 150 -15.34 9.91 23.67
N ASP A 151 -14.31 9.14 24.03
CA ASP A 151 -13.13 8.87 23.19
C ASP A 151 -13.32 7.70 22.20
N ARG A 152 -14.47 7.02 22.21
CA ARG A 152 -14.66 5.72 21.53
C ARG A 152 -14.38 5.74 20.02
N TYR A 153 -14.78 6.78 19.31
CA TYR A 153 -14.53 6.91 17.86
C TYR A 153 -13.09 7.30 17.52
N HIS A 154 -12.30 7.69 18.52
CA HIS A 154 -10.89 8.01 18.38
C HIS A 154 -9.99 6.93 19.00
N CYS A 155 -10.54 5.81 19.48
CA CYS A 155 -9.80 4.75 20.13
C CYS A 155 -9.68 3.51 19.23
N LEU A 156 -8.44 3.07 18.94
CA LEU A 156 -8.18 1.88 18.12
C LEU A 156 -8.71 0.57 18.71
N ARG A 157 -9.02 0.55 20.01
CA ARG A 157 -9.54 -0.64 20.70
C ARG A 157 -11.06 -0.72 20.66
N TYR A 158 -11.74 0.36 20.31
CA TYR A 158 -13.20 0.39 20.41
C TYR A 158 -13.83 -0.51 19.35
N ASN A 159 -14.71 -1.42 19.78
CA ASN A 159 -15.48 -2.25 18.87
C ASN A 159 -16.64 -1.44 18.27
N LEU A 160 -16.48 -1.02 17.01
CA LEU A 160 -17.52 -0.30 16.26
C LEU A 160 -18.81 -1.10 16.05
N GLU A 161 -18.80 -2.43 16.18
CA GLU A 161 -20.03 -3.23 16.13
C GLU A 161 -21.01 -2.87 17.25
N CYS A 162 -20.53 -2.25 18.34
CA CYS A 162 -21.36 -1.74 19.41
C CYS A 162 -22.36 -0.65 18.96
N GLU A 163 -22.10 -0.04 17.79
CA GLU A 163 -22.84 1.08 17.19
C GLU A 163 -23.89 0.62 16.17
N ARG A 164 -24.07 -0.69 15.99
CA ARG A 164 -25.03 -1.28 15.04
C ARG A 164 -26.46 -0.75 15.14
N ASP A 165 -26.90 -0.42 16.35
CA ASP A 165 -28.24 0.11 16.65
C ASP A 165 -28.25 1.63 16.82
N GLY A 166 -27.17 2.29 16.39
CA GLY A 166 -26.90 3.70 16.57
C GLY A 166 -26.08 4.02 17.83
N PRO A 167 -25.67 5.29 17.98
CA PRO A 167 -24.83 5.74 19.08
C PRO A 167 -25.58 5.74 20.42
N PHE A 168 -24.95 5.19 21.45
CA PHE A 168 -25.49 5.20 22.82
C PHE A 168 -25.64 6.62 23.38
N ASN A 169 -24.67 7.49 23.11
CA ASN A 169 -24.70 8.90 23.46
C ASN A 169 -24.11 9.77 22.34
N LYS A 170 -24.46 11.05 22.30
CA LYS A 170 -23.83 12.03 21.41
C LYS A 170 -22.57 12.58 22.08
N VAL A 171 -21.42 12.46 21.41
CA VAL A 171 -20.16 13.05 21.89
C VAL A 171 -20.29 14.59 21.84
N PRO A 172 -20.00 15.32 22.92
CA PRO A 172 -20.05 16.78 22.93
C PRO A 172 -19.11 17.39 21.89
N ALA A 173 -19.53 18.46 21.22
CA ALA A 173 -18.74 19.11 20.18
C ALA A 173 -17.42 19.74 20.71
N ASN A 174 -17.38 20.07 22.00
CA ASN A 174 -16.23 20.62 22.70
C ASN A 174 -15.40 19.55 23.44
N HIS A 175 -15.66 18.26 23.18
CA HIS A 175 -14.89 17.17 23.79
C HIS A 175 -13.43 17.21 23.35
N ILE A 176 -12.54 17.02 24.32
CA ILE A 176 -11.10 16.94 24.06
C ILE A 176 -10.72 15.46 24.03
N ILE A 177 -10.22 15.01 22.89
CA ILE A 177 -9.81 13.62 22.67
C ILE A 177 -8.75 13.21 23.72
N GLY A 178 -8.98 12.08 24.39
CA GLY A 178 -8.14 11.53 25.45
C GLY A 178 -8.39 12.11 26.84
N SER A 179 -9.33 13.06 26.99
CA SER A 179 -9.62 13.70 28.29
C SER A 179 -10.27 12.75 29.31
N GLU A 180 -10.82 11.62 28.88
CA GLU A 180 -11.31 10.57 29.78
C GLU A 180 -10.16 9.82 30.49
N LYS A 181 -8.90 10.02 30.05
CA LYS A 181 -7.69 9.43 30.64
C LYS A 181 -7.76 7.91 30.80
N CYS A 182 -8.46 7.24 29.89
CA CYS A 182 -8.54 5.79 29.87
C CYS A 182 -7.13 5.18 29.67
N PRO A 183 -6.64 4.31 30.59
CA PRO A 183 -5.30 3.72 30.47
C PRO A 183 -5.12 2.86 29.21
N SER A 184 -6.21 2.30 28.70
CA SER A 184 -6.23 1.47 27.50
C SER A 184 -6.41 2.28 26.21
N PHE A 185 -6.60 3.60 26.29
CA PHE A 185 -6.84 4.44 25.12
C PHE A 185 -5.61 4.46 24.20
N ILE A 186 -5.87 4.23 22.91
CA ILE A 186 -4.88 4.37 21.85
C ILE A 186 -5.52 5.17 20.72
N ASN A 187 -4.98 6.35 20.45
CA ASN A 187 -5.57 7.27 19.48
C ASN A 187 -5.46 6.70 18.05
N VAL A 188 -6.53 6.80 17.26
CA VAL A 188 -6.54 6.46 15.82
C VAL A 188 -5.49 7.22 15.01
N ASN A 189 -5.10 8.42 15.45
CA ASN A 189 -4.04 9.22 14.81
C ASN A 189 -2.64 8.59 14.94
N GLU A 190 -2.47 7.54 15.74
CA GLU A 190 -1.25 6.74 15.79
C GLU A 190 -1.06 5.88 14.53
N LEU A 191 -2.12 5.68 13.74
CA LEU A 191 -2.06 5.04 12.43
C LEU A 191 -1.38 5.98 11.44
N LYS A 192 -0.24 5.55 10.89
CA LYS A 192 0.55 6.31 9.92
C LYS A 192 0.36 5.75 8.51
N THR A 193 0.26 6.64 7.55
CA THR A 193 0.18 6.32 6.12
C THR A 193 1.52 6.47 5.40
N ILE A 194 2.55 7.04 6.06
CA ILE A 194 3.87 7.29 5.47
C ILE A 194 4.96 6.79 6.43
N ILE A 195 6.08 6.35 5.85
CA ILE A 195 7.28 5.80 6.53
C ILE A 195 8.16 6.89 7.14
#